data_AF-A0A4Y3UIN2-F1
#
_entry.id   AF-A0A4Y3UIN2-F1
#
_cell.length_a   1.000
_cell.length_b   1.000
_cell.length_c   1.000
_cell.angle_alpha   90.00
_cell.angle_beta   90.00
_cell.angle_gamma   90.00
#
_symmetry.space_group_name_H-M   'P 1'
#
loop_
_entity.id
_entity.type
_entity.pdbx_description
1 polymer ?
#
loop_
_entity_poly.entity_id
_entity_poly.type
_entity_poly.pdbx_seq_one_letter_code
_entity_poly.pdbx_strand_id
1 'polypeptide(L)'
;MVAIVAALALVPSVWLLVALHRSGRRLARAAGFWAGLPYRQGRRAATRGDWFSVRFLAFSGDLFLRVLTSALAGLAAVFTVSSVYYSIAVDPSAGGVAASVALSALLVSVCVGQCGGVQRIQNGYTARDPWTFARRARG
;
A
#
# COMPACT_ATOMS: atom_id res chain seq x y z
N MET A 1 -2.70 28.59 -20.51
CA MET A 1 -3.00 27.27 -21.11
C MET A 1 -2.46 26.12 -20.27
N VAL A 2 -1.15 26.07 -19.96
CA VAL A 2 -0.52 24.99 -19.15
C VAL A 2 -1.17 24.80 -17.78
N ALA A 3 -1.47 25.88 -17.04
CA ALA A 3 -2.11 25.79 -15.72
C ALA A 3 -3.53 25.18 -15.75
N ILE A 4 -4.29 25.43 -16.82
CA ILE A 4 -5.65 24.90 -17.00
C ILE A 4 -5.58 23.41 -17.31
N VAL A 5 -4.67 23.01 -18.22
CA VAL A 5 -4.43 21.60 -18.56
C VAL A 5 -3.95 20.82 -17.32
N ALA A 6 -3.03 21.41 -16.54
CA ALA A 6 -2.56 20.82 -15.30
C ALA A 6 -3.70 20.63 -14.28
N ALA A 7 -4.53 21.65 -14.06
CA ALA A 7 -5.67 21.55 -13.14
C ALA A 7 -6.69 20.49 -13.59
N LEU A 8 -7.01 20.44 -14.89
CA LEU A 8 -7.94 19.47 -15.46
C LEU A 8 -7.43 18.03 -15.38
N ALA A 9 -6.11 17.80 -15.37
CA ALA A 9 -5.53 16.47 -15.18
C ALA A 9 -5.38 16.10 -13.69
N LEU A 10 -5.02 17.06 -12.85
CA LEU A 10 -4.70 16.82 -11.43
C LEU A 10 -5.95 16.48 -10.62
N VAL A 11 -7.04 17.23 -10.80
CA VAL A 11 -8.30 17.03 -10.05
C VAL A 11 -8.88 15.63 -10.24
N PRO A 12 -9.10 15.12 -11.47
CA PRO A 12 -9.61 13.77 -11.66
C PRO A 12 -8.60 12.71 -11.22
N SER A 13 -7.29 12.94 -11.37
CA SER A 13 -6.26 11.99 -10.91
C SER A 13 -6.29 11.83 -9.39
N VAL A 14 -6.36 12.94 -8.64
CA VAL A 14 -6.46 12.93 -7.17
C VAL A 14 -7.78 12.30 -6.74
N TRP A 15 -8.89 12.65 -7.39
CA TRP A 15 -10.19 12.05 -7.09
C TRP A 15 -10.18 10.54 -7.33
N LEU A 16 -9.62 10.09 -8.46
CA LEU A 16 -9.50 8.68 -8.81
C LEU A 16 -8.64 7.94 -7.80
N LEU A 17 -7.49 8.50 -7.39
CA LEU A 17 -6.64 7.95 -6.34
C LEU A 17 -7.39 7.81 -5.01
N VAL A 18 -8.16 8.82 -4.61
CA VAL A 18 -8.97 8.76 -3.38
C VAL A 18 -10.07 7.71 -3.49
N ALA A 19 -10.76 7.64 -4.63
CA ALA A 19 -11.82 6.67 -4.89
C ALA A 19 -11.28 5.23 -4.85
N LEU A 20 -10.15 4.97 -5.54
CA LEU A 20 -9.44 3.68 -5.51
C LEU A 20 -8.94 3.34 -4.11
N HIS A 21 -8.43 4.32 -3.37
CA HIS A 21 -7.98 4.10 -2.00
C HIS A 21 -9.16 3.67 -1.10
N ARG A 22 -10.32 4.32 -1.25
CA ARG A 22 -11.52 3.98 -0.47
C ARG A 22 -12.13 2.63 -0.86
N SER A 23 -12.25 2.34 -2.15
CA SER A 23 -12.80 1.06 -2.64
C SER A 23 -11.86 -0.11 -2.33
N GLY A 24 -10.55 0.07 -2.57
CA GLY A 24 -9.51 -0.90 -2.25
C GLY A 24 -9.44 -1.23 -0.76
N ARG A 25 -9.67 -0.25 0.13
CA ARG A 25 -9.77 -0.49 1.57
C ARG A 25 -10.90 -1.42 1.96
N ARG A 26 -12.07 -1.29 1.33
CA ARG A 26 -13.23 -2.14 1.61
C ARG A 26 -12.99 -3.57 1.10
N LEU A 27 -12.47 -3.69 -0.13
CA LEU A 27 -12.13 -4.99 -0.72
C LEU A 27 -11.05 -5.72 0.08
N ALA A 28 -9.97 -5.04 0.49
CA ALA A 28 -8.91 -5.65 1.29
C ALA A 28 -9.41 -6.13 2.66
N ARG A 29 -10.30 -5.38 3.31
CA ARG A 29 -10.92 -5.80 4.57
C ARG A 29 -11.85 -6.99 4.38
N ALA A 30 -12.66 -6.98 3.33
CA ALA A 30 -13.55 -8.10 3.01
C ALA A 30 -12.73 -9.36 2.72
N ALA A 31 -11.70 -9.27 1.88
CA ALA A 31 -10.80 -10.39 1.58
C ALA A 31 -10.13 -10.96 2.84
N GLY A 32 -9.60 -10.10 3.71
CA GLY A 32 -9.02 -10.52 4.99
C GLY A 32 -10.04 -11.19 5.93
N PHE A 33 -11.26 -10.65 5.99
CA PHE A 33 -12.35 -11.22 6.79
C PHE A 33 -12.75 -12.61 6.30
N TRP A 34 -13.00 -12.78 4.99
CA TRP A 34 -13.36 -14.06 4.40
C TRP A 34 -12.23 -15.08 4.51
N ALA A 35 -10.98 -14.65 4.35
CA ALA A 35 -9.81 -15.52 4.50
C ALA A 35 -9.65 -16.07 5.93
N GLY A 36 -10.02 -15.30 6.96
CA GLY A 36 -9.95 -15.70 8.37
C GLY A 36 -11.18 -16.45 8.90
N LEU A 37 -12.31 -16.42 8.16
CA LEU A 37 -13.60 -16.94 8.62
C LEU A 37 -13.59 -18.42 9.02
N PRO A 38 -12.98 -19.35 8.25
CA PRO A 38 -12.96 -20.77 8.60
C PRO A 38 -12.20 -21.06 9.91
N TYR A 39 -11.16 -20.27 10.18
CA TYR A 39 -10.32 -20.41 11.37
C TYR A 39 -11.00 -19.82 12.61
N ARG A 40 -11.74 -18.71 12.45
CA ARG A 40 -12.54 -18.10 13.53
C ARG A 40 -13.73 -18.95 13.94
N GLN A 41 -14.34 -19.66 12.99
CA GLN A 41 -15.47 -20.56 13.25
C GLN A 41 -15.02 -21.94 13.78
N GLY A 42 -13.72 -22.18 13.97
CA GLY A 42 -13.19 -23.49 14.38
C GLY A 42 -13.38 -24.60 13.34
N ARG A 43 -13.85 -24.28 12.13
CA ARG A 43 -14.06 -25.23 11.03
C ARG A 43 -12.75 -25.73 10.42
N ARG A 44 -11.65 -25.00 10.62
CA ARG A 44 -10.30 -25.40 10.22
C ARG A 44 -9.30 -25.01 11.30
N ALA A 45 -8.47 -25.96 11.73
CA ALA A 45 -7.36 -25.70 12.63
C ALA A 45 -6.15 -25.14 11.84
N ALA A 46 -5.46 -24.15 12.40
CA ALA A 46 -4.19 -23.68 11.86
C ALA A 46 -3.12 -24.77 12.05
N THR A 47 -2.47 -25.17 10.97
CA THR A 47 -1.44 -26.21 10.98
C THR A 47 -0.04 -25.63 10.81
N ARG A 48 1.01 -26.42 11.07
CA ARG A 48 2.40 -26.02 10.74
C ARG A 48 2.60 -25.71 9.26
N GLY A 49 1.82 -26.31 8.36
CA GLY A 49 1.84 -26.00 6.92
C GLY A 49 1.32 -24.59 6.61
N ASP A 50 0.32 -24.11 7.36
CA ASP A 50 -0.22 -22.75 7.20
C ASP A 50 0.81 -21.68 7.59
N TRP A 51 1.81 -22.01 8.42
CA TRP A 51 2.89 -21.09 8.81
C TRP A 51 3.68 -20.57 7.60
N PHE A 52 3.96 -21.45 6.63
CA PHE A 52 4.66 -21.07 5.40
C PHE A 52 3.77 -20.17 4.54
N SER A 53 2.49 -20.53 4.37
CA SER A 53 1.54 -19.75 3.59
C SER A 53 1.30 -18.33 4.16
N VAL A 54 1.38 -18.15 5.48
CA VAL A 54 1.23 -16.85 6.14
C VAL A 54 2.50 -16.00 6.01
N ARG A 55 3.69 -16.59 6.11
CA ARG A 55 4.98 -15.87 6.03
C ARG A 55 5.38 -15.51 4.60
N PHE A 56 5.05 -16.36 3.63
CA PHE A 56 5.32 -16.12 2.21
C PHE A 56 4.10 -15.55 1.48
N LEU A 57 3.14 -14.97 2.20
CA LEU A 57 1.95 -14.36 1.60
C LEU A 57 2.30 -13.27 0.59
N ALA A 58 3.43 -12.57 0.79
CA ALA A 58 3.97 -11.60 -0.15
C ALA A 58 4.33 -12.20 -1.53
N PHE A 59 4.53 -13.52 -1.63
CA PHE A 59 4.78 -14.25 -2.88
C PHE A 59 3.53 -14.83 -3.53
N SER A 60 2.34 -14.63 -2.93
CA SER A 60 1.09 -14.96 -3.64
C SER A 60 0.91 -14.01 -4.83
N GLY A 61 0.47 -14.52 -5.99
CA GLY A 61 0.43 -13.74 -7.24
C GLY A 61 -0.27 -12.39 -7.12
N ASP A 62 -1.38 -12.33 -6.36
CA ASP A 62 -2.13 -11.08 -6.13
C ASP A 62 -1.40 -10.07 -5.23
N LEU A 63 -0.65 -10.55 -4.24
CA LEU A 63 0.01 -9.70 -3.24
C LEU A 63 1.42 -9.32 -3.69
N PHE A 64 2.08 -10.19 -4.45
CA PHE A 64 3.40 -9.94 -5.05
C PHE A 64 3.36 -8.70 -5.95
N LEU A 65 2.37 -8.61 -6.84
CA LEU A 65 2.20 -7.42 -7.70
C LEU A 65 1.94 -6.14 -6.89
N ARG A 66 1.19 -6.23 -5.79
CA ARG A 66 0.95 -5.09 -4.89
C ARG A 66 2.21 -4.68 -4.14
N VAL A 67 3.01 -5.65 -3.68
CA VAL A 67 4.29 -5.39 -3.02
C VAL A 67 5.27 -4.77 -4.03
N LEU A 68 5.38 -5.32 -5.23
CA LEU A 68 6.24 -4.81 -6.29
C LEU A 68 5.87 -3.37 -6.67
N THR A 69 4.58 -3.10 -6.93
CA THR A 69 4.11 -1.75 -7.24
C THR A 69 4.29 -0.78 -6.07
N SER A 70 4.15 -1.25 -4.81
CA SER A 70 4.47 -0.43 -3.63
C SER A 70 5.96 -0.09 -3.53
N ALA A 71 6.85 -1.04 -3.85
CA ALA A 71 8.30 -0.83 -3.84
C ALA A 71 8.73 0.15 -4.94
N LEU A 72 8.18 -0.01 -6.16
CA LEU A 72 8.41 0.90 -7.27
C LEU A 72 7.90 2.31 -6.97
N ALA A 73 6.72 2.43 -6.34
CA ALA A 73 6.19 3.71 -5.88
C ALA A 73 7.08 4.33 -4.80
N GLY A 74 7.65 3.52 -3.90
CA GLY A 74 8.61 3.98 -2.90
C GLY A 74 9.91 4.53 -3.53
N LEU A 75 10.48 3.82 -4.49
CA LEU A 75 11.65 4.30 -5.25
C LEU A 75 11.33 5.61 -5.98
N ALA A 76 10.19 5.68 -6.66
CA ALA A 76 9.77 6.89 -7.35
C ALA A 76 9.61 8.08 -6.37
N ALA A 77 9.01 7.85 -5.21
CA ALA A 77 8.87 8.87 -4.17
C ALA A 77 10.24 9.39 -3.68
N VAL A 78 11.21 8.49 -3.42
CA VAL A 78 12.57 8.87 -3.02
C VAL A 78 13.24 9.72 -4.12
N PHE A 79 13.16 9.30 -5.38
CA PHE A 79 13.72 10.06 -6.50
C PHE A 79 13.14 11.47 -6.60
N THR A 80 11.83 11.62 -6.41
CA THR A 80 11.20 12.94 -6.47
C THR A 80 11.49 13.81 -5.26
N VAL A 81 11.64 13.24 -4.07
CA VAL A 81 12.09 14.01 -2.90
C VAL A 81 13.51 14.53 -3.13
N SER A 82 14.39 13.72 -3.74
CA SER A 82 15.72 14.19 -4.17
C SER A 82 15.65 15.31 -5.23
N SER A 83 14.64 15.28 -6.12
CA SER A 83 14.47 16.36 -7.11
C SER A 83 14.02 17.68 -6.48
N VAL A 84 13.26 17.64 -5.37
CA VAL A 84 12.96 18.85 -4.58
C VAL A 84 14.23 19.51 -4.07
N TYR A 85 15.15 18.71 -3.53
CA TYR A 85 16.44 19.24 -3.07
C TYR A 85 17.22 19.89 -4.22
N TYR A 86 17.29 19.23 -5.37
CA TYR A 86 17.94 19.78 -6.57
C TYR A 86 17.31 21.11 -7.01
N SER A 87 15.97 21.18 -7.06
CA SER A 87 15.24 22.41 -7.43
C SER A 87 15.45 23.55 -6.43
N ILE A 88 15.79 23.28 -5.17
CA ILE A 88 16.04 24.33 -4.16
C ILE A 88 17.51 24.74 -4.15
N ALA A 89 18.43 23.78 -4.24
CA ALA A 89 19.85 24.02 -4.02
C ALA A 89 20.64 24.35 -5.29
N VAL A 90 20.22 23.86 -6.46
CA VAL A 90 21.00 23.96 -7.70
C VAL A 90 20.36 24.91 -8.70
N ASP A 91 19.06 24.79 -8.92
CA ASP A 91 18.32 25.64 -9.87
C ASP A 91 17.00 26.17 -9.24
N PRO A 92 17.09 27.20 -8.39
CA PRO A 92 15.94 27.76 -7.67
C PRO A 92 15.03 28.56 -8.60
N SER A 93 14.18 27.84 -9.34
CA SER A 93 13.05 28.42 -10.07
C SER A 93 11.75 28.17 -9.30
N ALA A 94 10.94 29.22 -9.11
CA ALA A 94 9.67 29.11 -8.39
C ALA A 94 8.74 28.04 -9.01
N GLY A 95 8.73 27.94 -10.34
CA GLY A 95 7.98 26.91 -11.06
C GLY A 95 8.55 25.50 -10.88
N GLY A 96 9.89 25.34 -10.92
CA GLY A 96 10.55 24.05 -10.74
C GLY A 96 10.36 23.49 -9.33
N VAL A 97 10.50 24.34 -8.30
CA VAL A 97 10.26 23.97 -6.90
C VAL A 97 8.80 23.57 -6.69
N ALA A 98 7.84 24.36 -7.19
CA ALA A 98 6.43 24.03 -7.06
C ALA A 98 6.08 22.68 -7.73
N ALA A 99 6.62 22.43 -8.92
CA ALA A 99 6.40 21.19 -9.65
C ALA A 99 7.02 19.96 -8.94
N SER A 100 8.26 20.07 -8.47
CA SER A 100 8.94 18.96 -7.77
C SER A 100 8.28 18.64 -6.43
N VAL A 101 7.84 19.65 -5.68
CA VAL A 101 7.07 19.47 -4.43
C VAL A 101 5.72 18.81 -4.70
N ALA A 102 4.97 19.29 -5.70
CA ALA A 102 3.68 18.71 -6.06
C ALA A 102 3.80 17.24 -6.49
N LEU A 103 4.80 16.93 -7.33
CA LEU A 103 5.05 15.56 -7.78
C LEU A 103 5.49 14.65 -6.63
N SER A 104 6.36 15.15 -5.74
CA SER A 104 6.78 14.41 -4.54
C SER A 104 5.60 14.10 -3.63
N ALA A 105 4.77 15.09 -3.33
CA ALA A 105 3.57 14.90 -2.51
C ALA A 105 2.63 13.84 -3.13
N LEU A 106 2.43 13.88 -4.45
CA LEU A 106 1.63 12.90 -5.16
C LEU A 106 2.21 11.49 -4.99
N LEU A 107 3.49 11.27 -5.32
CA LEU A 107 4.09 9.93 -5.28
C LEU A 107 4.23 9.38 -3.87
N VAL A 108 4.56 10.22 -2.89
CA VAL A 108 4.55 9.83 -1.47
C VAL A 108 3.16 9.38 -1.05
N SER A 109 2.11 10.12 -1.43
CA SER A 109 0.73 9.76 -1.09
C SER A 109 0.32 8.41 -1.72
N VAL A 110 0.73 8.15 -2.97
CA VAL A 110 0.50 6.88 -3.65
C VAL A 110 1.23 5.75 -2.94
N CYS A 111 2.51 5.95 -2.61
CA CYS A 111 3.34 4.97 -1.89
C CYS A 111 2.71 4.59 -0.55
N VAL A 112 2.36 5.56 0.29
CA VAL A 112 1.68 5.32 1.57
C VAL A 112 0.35 4.59 1.37
N GLY A 113 -0.40 4.95 0.33
CA GLY A 113 -1.64 4.29 -0.04
C GLY A 113 -1.47 2.80 -0.36
N GLN A 114 -0.47 2.46 -1.17
CA GLN A 114 -0.14 1.09 -1.56
C GLN A 114 0.37 0.27 -0.38
N CYS A 115 1.34 0.80 0.39
CA CYS A 115 1.88 0.16 1.59
C CYS A 115 0.79 -0.15 2.62
N GLY A 116 -0.10 0.82 2.89
CA GLY A 116 -1.23 0.61 3.80
C GLY A 116 -2.23 -0.44 3.29
N GLY A 117 -2.36 -0.59 1.97
CA GLY A 117 -3.14 -1.66 1.34
C GLY A 117 -2.57 -3.04 1.62
N VAL A 118 -1.26 -3.21 1.38
CA VAL A 118 -0.50 -4.45 1.64
C VAL A 118 -0.60 -4.84 3.12
N GLN A 119 -0.33 -3.91 4.04
CA GLN A 119 -0.38 -4.18 5.47
C GLN A 119 -1.77 -4.64 5.95
N ARG A 120 -2.85 -4.05 5.40
CA ARG A 120 -4.22 -4.45 5.77
C ARG A 120 -4.54 -5.87 5.32
N ILE A 121 -4.06 -6.28 4.15
CA ILE A 121 -4.23 -7.66 3.67
C ILE A 121 -3.43 -8.58 4.59
N GLN A 122 -2.14 -8.33 4.81
CA GLN A 122 -1.30 -9.12 5.71
C GLN A 122 -1.91 -9.29 7.11
N ASN A 123 -2.41 -8.19 7.69
CA ASN A 123 -3.10 -8.21 8.99
C ASN A 123 -4.33 -9.14 8.99
N GLY A 124 -5.04 -9.29 7.86
CA GLY A 124 -6.16 -10.22 7.74
C GLY A 124 -5.77 -11.70 7.83
N TYR A 125 -4.55 -12.05 7.43
CA TYR A 125 -4.03 -13.43 7.47
C TYR A 125 -3.38 -13.79 8.81
N THR A 126 -3.18 -12.83 9.72
CA THR A 126 -2.63 -13.11 11.07
C THR A 126 -3.46 -14.12 11.86
N ALA A 127 -4.76 -14.22 11.61
CA ALA A 127 -5.64 -15.22 12.21
C ALA A 127 -5.33 -16.68 11.78
N ARG A 128 -4.46 -16.87 10.77
CA ARG A 128 -3.93 -18.17 10.36
C ARG A 128 -2.56 -18.47 10.95
N ASP A 129 -1.94 -17.51 11.65
CA ASP A 129 -0.62 -17.70 12.23
C ASP A 129 -0.70 -18.65 13.44
N PRO A 130 -0.12 -19.87 13.36
CA PRO A 130 -0.18 -20.83 14.46
C PRO A 130 0.51 -20.33 15.73
N TRP A 131 1.42 -19.34 15.65
CA TRP A 131 2.03 -18.75 16.86
C TRP A 131 1.06 -17.97 17.74
N THR A 132 0.04 -17.35 17.15
CA THR A 132 -0.97 -16.61 17.91
C THR A 132 -1.86 -17.55 18.75
N PHE A 133 -2.09 -18.77 18.28
CA PHE A 133 -2.82 -19.82 19.02
C PHE A 133 -1.96 -20.54 20.06
N ALA A 134 -0.69 -20.83 19.73
CA ALA A 134 0.23 -21.48 20.67
C ALA A 134 0.47 -20.65 21.95
N ARG A 135 0.35 -19.32 21.88
CA ARG A 135 0.38 -18.44 23.06
C ARG A 135 -0.89 -18.55 23.92
N ARG A 136 -2.07 -18.68 23.30
CA ARG A 136 -3.35 -18.79 24.03
C ARG A 136 -3.53 -20.14 24.71
N ALA A 137 -2.96 -21.21 24.17
CA ALA A 137 -3.02 -22.54 24.77
C ALA A 137 -2.07 -22.76 25.96
N ARG A 138 -1.19 -21.79 26.26
CA ARG A 138 -0.25 -21.83 27.39
C ARG A 138 -0.63 -20.90 28.54
N GLY A 139 -1.77 -20.22 28.45
CA GLY A 139 -2.31 -19.32 29.46
C GLY A 139 -3.58 -19.87 30.08
#